data_AF-A0A7W6F6F4-F1
#
_entry.id   AF-A0A7W6F6F4-F1
#
_cell.length_a   1.000
_cell.length_b   1.000
_cell.length_c   1.000
_cell.angle_alpha   90.00
_cell.angle_beta   90.00
_cell.angle_gamma   90.00
#
_symmetry.space_group_name_H-M   'P 1'
#
loop_
_entity.id
_entity.type
_entity.pdbx_description
1 polymer ?
#
loop_
_entity_poly.entity_id
_entity_poly.type
_entity_poly.pdbx_seq_one_letter_code
_entity_poly.pdbx_strand_id
1 'polypeptide(L)'
;MKRSSLGSLAILLALALGGCGGKDEDQAKTEEQSVVATQSDADIPTWLSPTDAMDTGRWLASREAGRPMANDDAASAQMRRSLGQAQAFFIEDPRMIANRTVQLGQMLGEAGKTERYEDLLEGLTNVARGAKGRQLYGEMCQHYFNTRQQGDEPAAAFAKLAERYGAQRDGETKP
;
A
#
# COMPACT_ATOMS: atom_id res chain seq x y z
N MET A 1 45.24 15.53 28.07
CA MET A 1 45.37 16.74 28.91
C MET A 1 44.64 17.86 28.16
N LYS A 2 43.60 18.60 28.59
CA LYS A 2 42.84 18.92 29.82
C LYS A 2 41.38 19.14 29.33
N ARG A 3 40.34 18.44 29.82
CA ARG A 3 39.45 18.71 30.98
C ARG A 3 38.86 20.15 31.11
N SER A 4 37.52 20.15 31.23
CA SER A 4 36.61 21.10 31.92
C SER A 4 36.08 22.27 31.07
N SER A 5 34.80 22.65 31.15
CA SER A 5 33.94 22.73 32.34
C SER A 5 32.46 22.39 32.12
N LEU A 6 31.88 21.81 33.18
CA LEU A 6 30.46 21.77 33.47
C LEU A 6 29.88 23.20 33.60
N GLY A 7 28.67 23.38 33.12
CA GLY A 7 27.80 24.51 33.44
C GLY A 7 26.39 24.01 33.69
N SER A 8 26.12 23.56 34.92
CA SER A 8 24.77 23.33 35.42
C SER A 8 24.06 24.66 35.61
N LEU A 9 22.88 24.83 35.02
CA LEU A 9 21.85 25.68 35.63
C LEU A 9 20.48 25.10 35.33
N ALA A 10 19.96 24.38 36.32
CA ALA A 10 18.57 23.97 36.38
C ALA A 10 17.69 25.20 36.59
N ILE A 11 16.64 25.33 35.77
CA ILE A 11 15.49 26.18 36.08
C ILE A 11 14.28 25.26 36.22
N LEU A 12 13.96 24.99 37.49
CA LEU A 12 12.68 24.51 37.95
C LEU A 12 11.63 25.61 37.73
N LEU A 13 10.55 25.30 37.01
CA LEU A 13 9.32 26.09 37.09
C LEU A 13 8.14 25.15 37.34
N ALA A 14 7.80 25.03 38.62
CA ALA A 14 6.56 24.47 39.10
C ALA A 14 5.54 25.61 39.26
N LEU A 15 4.39 25.48 38.63
CA LEU A 15 3.13 26.20 38.84
C LEU A 15 2.05 25.41 38.09
N ALA A 16 0.85 25.15 38.54
CA ALA A 16 0.19 25.11 39.84
C ALA A 16 -1.17 24.44 39.51
N LEU A 17 -1.61 23.50 40.33
CA LEU A 17 -2.95 22.90 40.23
C LEU A 17 -4.01 23.97 40.50
N GLY A 18 -4.70 24.41 39.44
CA GLY A 18 -5.91 25.23 39.53
C GLY A 18 -7.14 24.37 39.31
N GLY A 19 -7.77 23.92 40.39
CA GLY A 19 -9.12 23.36 40.38
C GLY A 19 -10.11 24.40 40.91
N CYS A 20 -11.18 24.68 40.14
CA CYS A 20 -12.53 24.92 40.66
C CYS A 20 -13.55 25.02 39.51
N GLY A 21 -14.58 24.17 39.59
CA GLY A 21 -15.99 24.44 39.25
C GLY A 21 -16.33 25.13 37.92
N GLY A 22 -16.87 24.35 36.98
CA GLY A 22 -17.54 24.87 35.80
C GLY A 22 -18.55 23.87 35.24
N LYS A 23 -19.79 24.01 35.70
CA LYS A 23 -21.09 23.69 35.07
C LYS A 23 -21.21 22.42 34.20
N ASP A 24 -22.16 21.58 34.62
CA ASP A 24 -22.96 20.75 33.72
C ASP A 24 -23.47 21.61 32.57
N GLU A 25 -22.91 21.42 31.39
CA GLU A 25 -23.46 21.93 30.14
C GLU A 25 -23.86 20.72 29.30
N ASP A 26 -25.18 20.57 29.16
CA ASP A 26 -25.86 19.69 28.24
C ASP A 26 -25.22 19.78 26.84
N GLN A 27 -24.37 18.82 26.51
CA GLN A 27 -23.99 18.56 25.12
C GLN A 27 -25.20 17.97 24.42
N ALA A 28 -26.07 18.86 23.94
CA ALA A 28 -26.95 18.58 22.83
C ALA A 28 -26.10 17.97 21.71
N LYS A 29 -26.35 16.69 21.43
CA LYS A 29 -25.81 15.98 20.27
C LYS A 29 -26.17 16.77 19.02
N THR A 30 -25.22 17.56 18.53
CA THR A 30 -25.19 17.93 17.12
C THR A 30 -24.95 16.65 16.35
N GLU A 31 -26.03 16.04 15.86
CA GLU A 31 -25.94 15.07 14.78
C GLU A 31 -25.37 15.82 13.57
N GLU A 32 -24.05 15.81 13.43
CA GLU A 32 -23.41 16.01 12.13
C GLU A 32 -23.93 14.90 11.23
N GLN A 33 -24.99 15.21 10.48
CA GLN A 33 -25.37 14.46 9.31
C GLN A 33 -24.15 14.42 8.39
N SER A 34 -23.44 13.31 8.44
CA SER A 34 -22.36 13.00 7.53
C SER A 34 -22.97 12.96 6.13
N VAL A 35 -22.84 14.06 5.40
CA VAL A 35 -23.17 14.12 3.98
C VAL A 35 -22.19 13.17 3.28
N VAL A 36 -22.65 11.93 3.04
CA VAL A 36 -21.96 11.01 2.15
C VAL A 36 -22.16 11.58 0.75
N ALA A 37 -21.14 12.29 0.26
CA ALA A 37 -21.09 12.68 -1.14
C ALA A 37 -21.18 11.40 -1.97
N THR A 38 -22.29 11.24 -2.70
CA THR A 38 -22.39 10.24 -3.76
C THR A 38 -21.38 10.62 -4.84
N GLN A 39 -20.16 10.05 -4.75
CA GLN A 39 -19.19 10.17 -5.83
C GLN A 39 -19.89 9.71 -7.12
N SER A 40 -19.99 10.60 -8.09
CA SER A 40 -20.52 10.26 -9.39
C SER A 40 -19.65 9.17 -10.01
N ASP A 41 -20.26 8.22 -10.75
CA ASP A 41 -19.57 7.16 -11.50
C ASP A 41 -18.50 7.66 -12.50
N ALA A 42 -18.42 8.99 -12.68
CA ALA A 42 -17.46 9.68 -13.55
C ALA A 42 -16.07 9.88 -12.91
N ASP A 43 -15.96 9.90 -11.58
CA ASP A 43 -14.67 10.10 -10.91
C ASP A 43 -14.02 8.76 -10.53
N ILE A 44 -12.73 8.61 -10.80
CA ILE A 44 -11.97 7.43 -10.35
C ILE A 44 -11.48 7.70 -8.92
N PRO A 45 -11.92 6.94 -7.90
CA PRO A 45 -11.42 7.10 -6.54
C PRO A 45 -9.89 6.98 -6.50
N THR A 46 -9.22 7.82 -5.71
CA THR A 46 -7.76 7.74 -5.52
C THR A 46 -7.36 6.42 -4.85
N TRP A 47 -8.23 5.88 -4.01
CA TRP A 47 -8.04 4.65 -3.25
C TRP A 47 -9.36 3.88 -3.22
N LEU A 48 -9.32 2.56 -3.37
CA LEU A 48 -10.52 1.73 -3.31
C LEU A 48 -10.81 1.27 -1.88
N SER A 49 -11.88 1.79 -1.31
CA SER A 49 -12.42 1.47 0.01
C SER A 49 -13.31 0.22 -0.02
N PRO A 50 -13.54 -0.46 1.11
CA PRO A 50 -14.39 -1.66 1.15
C PRO A 50 -15.84 -1.44 0.71
N THR A 51 -16.35 -0.21 0.83
CA THR A 51 -17.74 0.16 0.51
C THR A 51 -17.92 0.72 -0.90
N ASP A 52 -16.83 0.89 -1.65
CA ASP A 52 -16.92 1.43 -3.00
C ASP A 52 -17.58 0.41 -3.94
N ALA A 53 -18.55 0.88 -4.73
CA ALA A 53 -19.29 0.04 -5.67
C ALA A 53 -18.51 -0.29 -6.95
N MET A 54 -17.39 0.41 -7.19
CA MET A 54 -16.57 0.20 -8.38
C MET A 54 -15.86 -1.15 -8.31
N ASP A 55 -16.02 -1.96 -9.37
CA ASP A 55 -15.27 -3.20 -9.52
C ASP A 55 -13.75 -2.97 -9.46
N THR A 56 -13.05 -3.83 -8.72
CA THR A 56 -11.61 -3.68 -8.45
C THR A 56 -10.75 -3.69 -9.72
N GLY A 57 -11.06 -4.56 -10.68
CA GLY A 57 -10.29 -4.65 -11.93
C GLY A 57 -10.53 -3.44 -12.85
N ARG A 58 -11.79 -2.99 -12.95
CA ARG A 58 -12.16 -1.73 -13.61
C ARG A 58 -11.46 -0.55 -12.97
N TRP A 59 -11.45 -0.48 -11.64
CA TRP A 59 -10.78 0.58 -10.90
C TRP A 59 -9.28 0.61 -11.21
N LEU A 60 -8.58 -0.53 -11.12
CA LEU A 60 -7.14 -0.61 -11.39
C LEU A 60 -6.80 -0.21 -12.83
N ALA A 61 -7.56 -0.70 -13.82
CA ALA A 61 -7.40 -0.32 -15.22
C ALA A 61 -7.66 1.19 -15.44
N SER A 62 -8.65 1.76 -14.75
CA SER A 62 -8.94 3.20 -14.82
C SER A 62 -7.83 4.05 -14.22
N ARG A 63 -7.22 3.59 -13.11
CA ARG A 63 -6.06 4.24 -12.49
C ARG A 63 -4.84 4.22 -13.41
N GLU A 64 -4.60 3.13 -14.12
CA GLU A 64 -3.50 3.03 -15.09
C GLU A 64 -3.73 3.91 -16.33
N ALA A 65 -4.96 3.92 -16.86
CA ALA A 65 -5.31 4.70 -18.04
C ALA A 65 -5.43 6.21 -17.77
N GLY A 66 -5.51 6.62 -16.51
CA GLY A 66 -5.75 8.01 -16.11
C GLY A 66 -7.15 8.54 -16.48
N ARG A 67 -8.08 7.65 -16.85
CA ARG A 67 -9.46 7.96 -17.22
C ARG A 67 -10.40 6.81 -16.87
N PRO A 68 -11.69 7.07 -16.60
CA PRO A 68 -12.65 6.01 -16.33
C PRO A 68 -12.70 5.00 -17.48
N MET A 69 -12.59 3.71 -17.13
CA MET A 69 -12.73 2.58 -18.05
C MET A 69 -14.14 1.98 -17.93
N ALA A 70 -14.63 1.40 -19.03
CA ALA A 70 -15.88 0.64 -19.00
C ALA A 70 -15.68 -0.68 -18.23
N ASN A 71 -16.77 -1.20 -17.66
CA ASN A 71 -16.71 -2.42 -16.86
C ASN A 71 -16.35 -3.65 -17.71
N ASP A 72 -16.85 -3.72 -18.93
CA ASP A 72 -16.62 -4.77 -19.93
C ASP A 72 -15.38 -4.52 -20.82
N ASP A 73 -14.64 -3.44 -20.58
CA ASP A 73 -13.40 -3.15 -21.29
C ASP A 73 -12.36 -4.27 -21.14
N ALA A 74 -11.60 -4.54 -22.20
CA ALA A 74 -10.59 -5.60 -22.22
C ALA A 74 -9.51 -5.42 -21.16
N ALA A 75 -9.07 -4.18 -20.87
CA ALA A 75 -8.10 -3.89 -19.83
C ALA A 75 -8.68 -4.13 -18.44
N SER A 76 -9.93 -3.71 -18.20
CA SER A 76 -10.65 -4.02 -16.95
C SER A 76 -10.75 -5.54 -16.74
N ALA A 77 -11.09 -6.30 -17.79
CA ALA A 77 -11.18 -7.75 -17.74
C ALA A 77 -9.82 -8.42 -17.50
N GLN A 78 -8.74 -7.89 -18.08
CA GLN A 78 -7.38 -8.37 -17.86
C GLN A 78 -6.95 -8.15 -16.41
N MET A 79 -7.17 -6.96 -15.84
CA MET A 79 -6.86 -6.68 -14.44
C MET A 79 -7.62 -7.60 -13.48
N ARG A 80 -8.88 -7.92 -13.75
CA ARG A 80 -9.62 -8.94 -12.96
C ARG A 80 -8.95 -10.31 -13.00
N ARG A 81 -8.48 -10.74 -14.17
CA ARG A 81 -7.79 -12.02 -14.31
C ARG A 81 -6.50 -12.03 -13.51
N SER A 82 -5.66 -11.01 -13.64
CA SER A 82 -4.38 -10.93 -12.93
C SER A 82 -4.60 -10.86 -11.41
N LEU A 83 -5.59 -10.10 -10.93
CA LEU A 83 -5.96 -10.07 -9.51
C LEU A 83 -6.50 -11.42 -9.01
N GLY A 84 -7.31 -12.10 -9.82
CA GLY A 84 -7.82 -13.43 -9.50
C GLY A 84 -6.70 -14.48 -9.39
N GLN A 85 -5.68 -14.39 -10.26
CA GLN A 85 -4.49 -15.24 -10.17
C GLN A 85 -3.66 -14.93 -8.92
N ALA A 86 -3.46 -13.65 -8.62
CA ALA A 86 -2.68 -13.20 -7.46
C ALA A 86 -3.29 -13.68 -6.12
N GLN A 87 -4.62 -13.72 -6.01
CA GLN A 87 -5.33 -14.09 -4.79
C GLN A 87 -4.93 -15.46 -4.21
N ALA A 88 -4.52 -16.40 -5.05
CA ALA A 88 -4.08 -17.73 -4.61
C ALA A 88 -2.73 -17.70 -3.85
N PHE A 89 -1.91 -16.67 -4.08
CA PHE A 89 -0.52 -16.61 -3.60
C PHE A 89 -0.29 -15.54 -2.53
N PHE A 90 -1.21 -14.60 -2.35
CA PHE A 90 -1.09 -13.53 -1.37
C PHE A 90 -2.12 -13.64 -0.26
N ILE A 91 -1.78 -13.20 0.95
CA ILE A 91 -2.67 -13.19 2.12
C ILE A 91 -3.77 -12.14 1.94
N GLU A 92 -3.43 -10.99 1.34
CA GLU A 92 -4.34 -9.89 1.10
C GLU A 92 -5.45 -10.22 0.08
N ASP A 93 -6.60 -9.54 0.23
CA ASP A 93 -7.71 -9.62 -0.72
C ASP A 93 -7.41 -8.84 -2.03
N PRO A 94 -8.15 -9.10 -3.13
CA PRO A 94 -7.92 -8.44 -4.42
C PRO A 94 -7.93 -6.90 -4.38
N ARG A 95 -8.78 -6.27 -3.56
CA ARG A 95 -8.83 -4.81 -3.42
C ARG A 95 -7.54 -4.29 -2.77
N MET A 96 -7.07 -4.96 -1.73
CA MET A 96 -5.79 -4.61 -1.08
C MET A 96 -4.59 -4.81 -2.02
N ILE A 97 -4.57 -5.88 -2.82
CA ILE A 97 -3.55 -6.11 -3.85
C ILE A 97 -3.58 -4.98 -4.89
N ALA A 98 -4.74 -4.62 -5.42
CA ALA A 98 -4.89 -3.54 -6.39
C ALA A 98 -4.42 -2.18 -5.82
N ASN A 99 -4.85 -1.82 -4.62
CA ASN A 99 -4.43 -0.58 -3.96
C ASN A 99 -2.90 -0.49 -3.78
N ARG A 100 -2.27 -1.58 -3.32
CA ARG A 100 -0.81 -1.68 -3.16
C ARG A 100 -0.08 -1.62 -4.50
N THR A 101 -0.69 -2.14 -5.57
CA THR A 101 -0.14 -2.04 -6.93
C THR A 101 -0.12 -0.59 -7.42
N VAL A 102 -1.22 0.15 -7.23
CA VAL A 102 -1.27 1.59 -7.55
C VAL A 102 -0.23 2.36 -6.76
N GLN A 103 -0.14 2.12 -5.45
CA GLN A 103 0.85 2.77 -4.59
C GLN A 103 2.29 2.49 -5.06
N LEU A 104 2.61 1.24 -5.38
CA LEU A 104 3.93 0.86 -5.90
C LEU A 104 4.23 1.59 -7.22
N GLY A 105 3.30 1.56 -8.18
CA GLY A 105 3.50 2.21 -9.47
C GLY A 105 3.64 3.73 -9.35
N GLN A 106 2.94 4.37 -8.42
CA GLN A 106 3.11 5.78 -8.09
C GLN A 106 4.51 6.07 -7.54
N MET A 107 4.97 5.30 -6.54
CA MET A 107 6.32 5.44 -5.97
C MET A 107 7.41 5.26 -7.03
N LEU A 108 7.24 4.28 -7.92
CA LEU A 108 8.15 4.04 -9.04
C LEU A 108 8.13 5.20 -10.05
N GLY A 109 6.94 5.71 -10.39
CA GLY A 109 6.78 6.88 -11.25
C GLY A 109 7.45 8.14 -10.69
N GLU A 110 7.26 8.43 -9.40
CA GLU A 110 7.93 9.52 -8.68
C GLU A 110 9.46 9.38 -8.72
N ALA A 111 9.98 8.16 -8.73
CA ALA A 111 11.39 7.85 -8.87
C ALA A 111 11.90 7.78 -10.33
N GLY A 112 11.07 8.18 -11.30
CA GLY A 112 11.39 8.19 -12.74
C GLY A 112 11.41 6.81 -13.40
N LYS A 113 10.77 5.80 -12.80
CA LYS A 113 10.78 4.38 -13.22
C LYS A 113 9.37 3.87 -13.48
N THR A 114 8.59 4.59 -14.30
CA THR A 114 7.20 4.21 -14.58
C THR A 114 7.11 2.80 -15.16
N GLU A 115 6.27 1.97 -14.56
CA GLU A 115 6.02 0.59 -14.96
C GLU A 115 4.50 0.34 -14.99
N ARG A 116 4.04 -0.56 -15.88
CA ARG A 116 2.62 -0.91 -15.99
C ARG A 116 2.16 -1.69 -14.77
N TYR A 117 0.94 -1.42 -14.32
CA TYR A 117 0.37 -2.09 -13.14
C TYR A 117 0.19 -3.59 -13.36
N GLU A 118 -0.16 -3.97 -14.59
CA GLU A 118 -0.26 -5.38 -14.98
C GLU A 118 1.09 -6.10 -14.85
N ASP A 119 2.17 -5.49 -15.35
CA ASP A 119 3.52 -6.07 -15.30
C ASP A 119 4.01 -6.23 -13.85
N LEU A 120 3.73 -5.24 -13.00
CA LEU A 120 4.03 -5.31 -11.57
C LEU A 120 3.26 -6.45 -10.89
N LEU A 121 1.96 -6.52 -11.13
CA LEU A 121 1.09 -7.53 -10.52
C LEU A 121 1.47 -8.95 -10.97
N GLU A 122 1.70 -9.16 -12.27
CA GLU A 122 2.11 -10.46 -12.81
C GLU A 122 3.52 -10.86 -12.36
N GLY A 123 4.48 -9.94 -12.39
CA GLY A 123 5.85 -10.19 -11.92
C GLY A 123 5.89 -10.59 -10.45
N LEU A 124 5.22 -9.85 -9.58
CA LEU A 124 5.13 -10.18 -8.15
C LEU A 124 4.40 -11.50 -7.92
N THR A 125 3.31 -11.78 -8.66
CA THR A 125 2.60 -13.06 -8.59
C THR A 125 3.49 -14.24 -8.99
N ASN A 126 4.31 -14.07 -10.02
CA ASN A 126 5.26 -15.09 -10.46
C ASN A 126 6.33 -15.37 -9.41
N VAL A 127 6.85 -14.34 -8.73
CA VAL A 127 7.76 -14.51 -7.59
C VAL A 127 7.06 -15.29 -6.46
N ALA A 128 5.85 -14.89 -6.09
CA ALA A 128 5.11 -15.52 -4.99
C ALA A 128 4.76 -17.00 -5.27
N ARG A 129 4.54 -17.38 -6.54
CA ARG A 129 4.35 -18.78 -6.95
C ARG A 129 5.55 -19.67 -6.62
N GLY A 130 6.75 -19.12 -6.67
CA GLY A 130 7.99 -19.82 -6.31
C GLY A 130 8.28 -19.85 -4.80
N ALA A 131 7.56 -19.05 -4.03
CA ALA A 131 7.77 -18.87 -2.59
C ALA A 131 7.12 -19.99 -1.76
N LYS A 132 7.46 -20.03 -0.46
CA LYS A 132 6.84 -20.94 0.50
C LYS A 132 5.53 -20.38 1.05
N GLY A 133 4.41 -21.03 0.72
CA GLY A 133 3.11 -20.61 1.22
C GLY A 133 2.68 -19.23 0.70
N ARG A 134 1.57 -18.70 1.24
CA ARG A 134 1.06 -17.38 0.84
C ARG A 134 1.95 -16.27 1.40
N GLN A 135 2.24 -15.28 0.56
CA GLN A 135 3.10 -14.13 0.88
C GLN A 135 2.28 -12.88 1.24
N LEU A 136 2.94 -11.89 1.83
CA LEU A 136 2.38 -10.54 1.99
C LEU A 136 2.71 -9.70 0.75
N TYR A 137 1.70 -9.32 -0.03
CA TYR A 137 1.87 -8.56 -1.28
C TYR A 137 2.58 -7.23 -1.06
N GLY A 138 2.19 -6.49 -0.02
CA GLY A 138 2.81 -5.17 0.25
C GLY A 138 4.26 -5.26 0.73
N GLU A 139 4.65 -6.35 1.40
CA GLU A 139 6.06 -6.58 1.72
C GLU A 139 6.87 -6.80 0.45
N MET A 140 6.34 -7.61 -0.47
CA MET A 140 6.97 -7.83 -1.77
C MET A 140 7.06 -6.55 -2.60
N CYS A 141 6.02 -5.71 -2.58
CA CYS A 141 6.05 -4.38 -3.22
C CYS A 141 7.20 -3.53 -2.67
N GLN A 142 7.38 -3.50 -1.35
CA GLN A 142 8.46 -2.73 -0.73
C GLN A 142 9.84 -3.27 -1.11
N HIS A 143 10.03 -4.59 -1.13
CA HIS A 143 11.31 -5.18 -1.56
C HIS A 143 11.59 -4.90 -3.03
N TYR A 144 10.57 -5.00 -3.89
CA TYR A 144 10.69 -4.65 -5.30
C TYR A 144 11.12 -3.18 -5.45
N PHE A 145 10.40 -2.25 -4.82
CA PHE A 145 10.75 -0.83 -4.85
C PHE A 145 12.20 -0.59 -4.39
N ASN A 146 12.63 -1.24 -3.30
CA ASN A 146 13.99 -1.10 -2.79
C ASN A 146 15.05 -1.58 -3.80
N THR A 147 14.83 -2.70 -4.51
CA THR A 147 15.73 -3.14 -5.59
C THR A 147 15.74 -2.13 -6.74
N ARG A 148 14.58 -1.62 -7.15
CA ARG A 148 14.49 -0.58 -8.19
C ARG A 148 15.24 0.69 -7.79
N GLN A 149 15.22 1.08 -6.52
CA GLN A 149 15.99 2.21 -6.00
C GLN A 149 17.51 1.96 -5.97
N GLN A 150 17.96 0.70 -5.97
CA GLN A 150 19.37 0.34 -6.14
C GLN A 150 19.82 0.39 -7.61
N GLY A 151 18.91 0.70 -8.55
CA GLY A 151 19.20 0.84 -9.98
C GLY A 151 18.89 -0.40 -10.83
N ASP A 152 18.20 -1.40 -10.26
CA ASP A 152 18.27 -2.78 -10.76
C ASP A 152 17.58 -3.17 -12.09
N GLU A 153 16.95 -2.36 -12.93
CA GLU A 153 16.01 -2.87 -13.97
C GLU A 153 14.91 -3.89 -13.51
N PRO A 154 13.73 -3.92 -14.17
CA PRO A 154 12.62 -4.77 -13.70
C PRO A 154 12.96 -6.27 -13.66
N ALA A 155 13.62 -6.79 -14.69
CA ALA A 155 13.94 -8.21 -14.79
C ALA A 155 14.91 -8.69 -13.70
N ALA A 156 15.96 -7.92 -13.39
CA ALA A 156 16.90 -8.31 -12.35
C ALA A 156 16.32 -8.09 -10.95
N ALA A 157 15.48 -7.07 -10.75
CA ALA A 157 14.70 -6.90 -9.53
C ALA A 157 13.81 -8.12 -9.24
N PHE A 158 13.03 -8.59 -10.22
CA PHE A 158 12.21 -9.79 -10.05
C PHE A 158 13.04 -11.06 -9.81
N ALA A 159 14.19 -11.20 -10.49
CA ALA A 159 15.10 -12.33 -10.26
C ALA A 159 15.63 -12.35 -8.82
N LYS A 160 16.10 -11.22 -8.29
CA LYS A 160 16.56 -11.09 -6.90
C LYS A 160 15.45 -11.42 -5.90
N LEU A 161 14.23 -10.97 -6.18
CA LEU A 161 13.07 -11.30 -5.37
C LEU A 161 12.77 -12.82 -5.43
N ALA A 162 12.79 -13.43 -6.62
CA ALA A 162 12.58 -14.87 -6.78
C ALA A 162 13.61 -15.70 -6.01
N GLU A 163 14.89 -15.31 -6.02
CA GLU A 163 15.94 -15.95 -5.22
C GLU A 163 15.64 -15.84 -3.72
N ARG A 164 15.33 -14.63 -3.25
CA ARG A 164 15.03 -14.36 -1.83
C ARG A 164 13.86 -15.18 -1.32
N TYR A 165 12.76 -15.20 -2.06
CA TYR A 165 11.52 -15.87 -1.66
C TYR A 165 11.56 -17.38 -1.92
N GLY A 166 12.30 -17.83 -2.94
CA GLY A 166 12.56 -19.25 -3.19
C GLY A 166 13.40 -19.88 -2.06
N ALA A 167 14.42 -19.19 -1.56
CA ALA A 167 15.26 -19.69 -0.46
C ALA A 167 14.47 -19.96 0.84
N GLN A 168 13.35 -19.27 1.08
CA GLN A 168 12.46 -19.54 2.21
C GLN A 168 11.80 -20.92 2.13
N ARG A 169 11.60 -21.44 0.92
CA ARG A 169 11.05 -22.78 0.69
C ARG A 169 12.06 -23.87 1.05
N ASP A 170 13.32 -23.65 0.72
CA ASP A 170 14.38 -24.64 0.86
C ASP A 170 15.01 -24.64 2.28
N GLY A 171 14.88 -23.54 3.03
CA GLY A 171 15.46 -23.40 4.38
C GLY A 171 14.85 -24.29 5.48
N GLU A 172 13.70 -24.93 5.23
CA GLU A 172 13.01 -25.76 6.24
C GLU A 172 13.07 -27.27 5.94
N THR A 173 13.74 -27.70 4.87
CA THR A 173 13.94 -29.12 4.54
C THR A 173 15.10 -29.77 5.31
N LYS A 174 15.42 -29.31 6.52
CA LYS A 174 16.42 -29.98 7.37
C LYS A 174 15.70 -30.76 8.49
N PRO A 175 15.78 -32.11 8.50
CA PRO A 175 15.18 -32.95 9.54
C PRO A 175 15.84 -32.77 10.91
#